data_AF-D1LHL4-F1
#
_entry.id   AF-D1LHL4-F1
#
_cell.length_a   1.000
_cell.length_b   1.000
_cell.length_c   1.000
_cell.angle_alpha   90.00
_cell.angle_beta   90.00
_cell.angle_gamma   90.00
#
_symmetry.space_group_name_H-M   'P 1'
#
loop_
_entity.id
_entity.type
_entity.pdbx_description
1 polymer ?
#
loop_
_entity_poly.entity_id
_entity_poly.type
_entity_poly.pdbx_seq_one_letter_code
_entity_poly.pdbx_strand_id
1 'polypeptide(L)'
;MKKNILEEYRATKNKGEDFLHWLLVRKLNTFGKVVIVIILWLLWLKYAFNLVFMVNFLKIIVLITFIYWLADIYSRVKNKLKK
;
A
#
# COMPACT_ATOMS: atom_id res chain seq x y z
N MET A 1 -6.72 -24.20 14.98
CA MET A 1 -7.15 -23.77 13.64
C MET A 1 -6.63 -22.36 13.43
N LYS A 2 -5.62 -22.12 12.56
CA LYS A 2 -5.09 -20.78 12.31
C LYS A 2 -6.21 -19.94 11.70
N LYS A 3 -6.75 -18.97 12.43
CA LYS A 3 -7.71 -18.00 11.88
C LYS A 3 -7.02 -17.23 10.76
N ASN A 4 -7.72 -17.04 9.65
CA ASN A 4 -7.16 -16.30 8.51
C ASN A 4 -6.88 -14.86 8.96
N ILE A 5 -5.73 -14.28 8.56
CA ILE A 5 -5.34 -12.92 8.96
C ILE A 5 -6.37 -11.87 8.53
N LEU A 6 -7.13 -12.18 7.48
CA LEU A 6 -8.20 -11.36 6.94
C LEU A 6 -9.47 -11.39 7.81
N GLU A 7 -9.72 -12.51 8.49
CA GLU A 7 -10.82 -12.65 9.45
C GLU A 7 -10.50 -11.92 10.75
N GLU A 8 -9.25 -12.04 11.24
CA GLU A 8 -8.78 -11.25 12.39
C GLU A 8 -8.81 -9.76 12.09
N TYR A 9 -8.39 -9.36 10.89
CA TYR A 9 -8.50 -7.96 10.47
C TYR A 9 -9.94 -7.48 10.52
N ARG A 10 -10.89 -8.20 9.90
CA ARG A 10 -12.31 -7.80 9.94
C ARG A 10 -12.86 -7.73 11.36
N ALA A 11 -12.43 -8.62 12.26
CA ALA A 11 -12.90 -8.68 13.63
C ALA A 11 -12.32 -7.60 14.56
N THR A 12 -11.09 -7.12 14.29
CA THR A 12 -10.35 -6.24 15.22
C THR A 12 -9.99 -4.87 14.63
N LYS A 13 -10.36 -4.64 13.37
CA LYS A 13 -10.30 -3.36 12.66
C LYS A 13 -11.13 -2.29 13.38
N ASN A 14 -10.54 -1.11 13.57
CA ASN A 14 -11.31 0.09 13.94
C ASN A 14 -12.02 0.71 12.72
N LYS A 15 -13.08 1.50 12.95
CA LYS A 15 -13.77 2.24 11.88
C LYS A 15 -12.76 3.16 11.17
N GLY A 16 -12.66 3.03 9.84
CA GLY A 16 -11.74 3.82 9.00
C GLY A 16 -10.29 3.33 8.98
N GLU A 17 -9.96 2.23 9.67
CA GLU A 17 -8.60 1.69 9.67
C GLU A 17 -8.34 0.84 8.40
N ASP A 18 -7.23 1.12 7.73
CA ASP A 18 -6.71 0.35 6.61
C ASP A 18 -6.00 -0.93 7.06
N PHE A 19 -5.99 -1.94 6.18
CA PHE A 19 -5.39 -3.25 6.47
C PHE A 19 -3.90 -3.15 6.84
N LEU A 20 -3.15 -2.35 6.10
CA LEU A 20 -1.73 -2.11 6.36
C LEU A 20 -1.51 -1.44 7.72
N HIS A 21 -2.35 -0.44 8.05
CA HIS A 21 -2.26 0.23 9.33
C HIS A 21 -2.54 -0.72 10.48
N TRP A 22 -3.64 -1.49 10.40
CA TRP A 22 -3.96 -2.51 11.39
C TRP A 22 -2.85 -3.56 11.54
N LEU A 23 -2.32 -4.04 10.42
CA LEU A 23 -1.28 -5.08 10.39
C LEU A 23 0.01 -4.58 11.05
N LEU A 24 0.47 -3.39 10.68
CA LEU A 24 1.73 -2.81 11.16
C LEU A 24 1.61 -2.26 12.59
N VAL A 25 0.45 -1.74 12.99
CA VAL A 25 0.29 -1.07 14.28
C VAL A 25 -0.19 -2.02 15.37
N ARG A 26 -1.22 -2.84 15.08
CA ARG A 26 -1.91 -3.68 16.08
C ARG A 26 -1.47 -5.13 16.04
N LYS A 27 -1.31 -5.72 14.85
CA LYS A 27 -0.99 -7.16 14.74
C LYS A 27 0.49 -7.44 14.93
N LEU A 28 1.35 -6.57 14.38
CA LEU A 28 2.80 -6.73 14.51
C LEU A 28 3.31 -6.26 15.88
N ASN A 29 4.07 -7.14 16.53
CA ASN A 29 4.82 -6.78 17.72
C ASN A 29 6.01 -5.85 17.38
N THR A 30 6.55 -5.10 18.36
CA THR A 30 7.65 -4.14 18.16
C THR A 30 8.83 -4.73 17.40
N PHE A 31 9.20 -5.98 17.69
CA PHE A 31 10.25 -6.69 16.98
C PHE A 31 9.93 -6.89 15.49
N GLY A 32 8.69 -7.29 15.16
CA GLY A 32 8.25 -7.44 13.77
C GLY A 32 8.29 -6.11 13.01
N LYS A 33 7.93 -5.00 13.68
CA LYS A 33 8.00 -3.65 13.08
C LYS A 33 9.44 -3.28 12.74
N VAL A 34 10.37 -3.51 13.67
CA VAL A 34 11.80 -3.26 13.46
C VAL A 34 12.35 -4.10 12.32
N VAL A 35 11.99 -5.38 12.23
CA VAL A 35 12.39 -6.26 11.12
C VAL A 35 11.90 -5.74 9.77
N ILE A 36 10.63 -5.32 9.68
CA ILE A 36 10.09 -4.72 8.43
C ILE A 36 10.86 -3.45 8.07
N VAL A 37 11.12 -2.58 9.03
CA VAL A 37 11.88 -1.34 8.79
C VAL A 37 13.28 -1.66 8.28
N ILE A 38 13.99 -2.62 8.89
CA ILE A 38 15.33 -3.05 8.46
C ILE A 38 15.28 -3.62 7.04
N ILE A 39 14.29 -4.47 6.72
CA ILE A 39 14.13 -5.03 5.38
C ILE A 39 13.87 -3.91 4.37
N LEU A 40 12.97 -2.97 4.66
CA LEU A 40 12.71 -1.81 3.80
C LEU A 40 13.96 -0.97 3.60
N TRP A 41 14.75 -0.78 4.65
CA TRP A 41 15.96 0.02 4.62
C TRP A 41 17.08 -0.64 3.79
N LEU A 42 17.26 -1.95 3.92
CA LEU A 42 18.18 -2.72 3.08
C LEU A 42 17.74 -2.73 1.62
N LEU A 43 16.43 -2.87 1.37
CA LEU A 43 15.86 -2.80 0.03
C LEU A 43 16.15 -1.42 -0.57
N TRP A 44 15.90 -0.37 0.20
CA TRP A 44 16.19 1.00 -0.21
C TRP A 44 17.67 1.18 -0.53
N LEU A 45 18.60 0.77 0.34
CA LEU A 45 20.04 0.88 0.08
C LEU A 45 20.48 0.11 -1.18
N LYS A 46 19.91 -1.07 -1.43
CA LYS A 46 20.23 -1.88 -2.61
C LYS A 46 19.84 -1.18 -3.91
N TYR A 47 18.73 -0.45 -3.90
CA TYR A 47 18.11 0.10 -5.10
C TYR A 47 18.29 1.62 -5.28
N ALA A 48 18.58 2.35 -4.20
CA ALA A 48 18.68 3.82 -4.21
C ALA A 48 19.84 4.32 -5.10
N PHE A 49 20.94 3.57 -5.16
CA PHE A 49 22.11 3.94 -5.99
C PHE A 49 22.02 3.44 -7.43
N ASN A 50 20.97 2.68 -7.77
CA ASN A 50 20.78 2.19 -9.12
C ASN A 50 19.85 3.14 -9.90
N LEU A 51 20.45 4.02 -10.71
CA LEU A 51 19.72 5.03 -11.48
C LEU A 51 18.72 4.42 -12.46
N VAL A 52 19.05 3.27 -13.07
CA VAL A 52 18.13 2.55 -13.98
C VAL A 52 16.90 2.06 -13.22
N PHE A 53 17.10 1.51 -12.02
CA PHE A 53 15.99 1.10 -11.16
C PHE A 53 15.12 2.28 -10.76
N MET A 54 15.73 3.40 -10.36
CA MET A 54 15.00 4.60 -9.93
C MET A 54 14.11 5.17 -11.05
N VAL A 55 14.63 5.24 -12.28
CA VAL A 55 13.85 5.69 -13.45
C VAL A 55 12.75 4.69 -13.79
N ASN A 56 13.02 3.38 -13.71
CA ASN A 56 12.00 2.37 -14.00
C ASN A 56 10.88 2.35 -12.94
N PHE A 57 11.24 2.52 -11.66
CA PHE A 57 10.30 2.67 -10.56
C PHE A 57 9.41 3.90 -10.74
N LEU A 58 9.99 5.04 -11.12
CA LEU A 58 9.24 6.25 -11.42
C LEU A 58 8.28 6.04 -12.60
N LYS A 59 8.72 5.39 -13.69
CA LYS A 59 7.84 5.06 -14.82
C LYS A 59 6.63 4.24 -14.39
N ILE A 60 6.83 3.24 -13.54
CA ILE A 60 5.74 2.41 -13.00
C ILE A 60 4.78 3.24 -12.15
N ILE A 61 5.29 4.09 -11.25
CA ILE A 61 4.44 4.97 -10.43
C ILE A 61 3.62 5.90 -11.32
N VAL A 62 4.25 6.55 -12.29
CA VAL A 62 3.56 7.45 -13.23
C VAL A 62 2.46 6.71 -13.97
N LEU A 63 2.72 5.49 -14.45
CA LEU A 63 1.72 4.66 -15.12
C LEU A 63 0.53 4.35 -14.21
N ILE A 64 0.79 3.94 -12.96
CA ILE A 64 -0.27 3.64 -11.98
C ILE A 64 -1.08 4.90 -11.67
N THR A 65 -0.42 6.03 -11.39
CA THR A 65 -1.08 7.31 -11.13
C THR A 65 -1.94 7.75 -12.31
N PHE A 66 -1.46 7.57 -13.53
CA PHE A 66 -2.20 7.89 -14.75
C PHE A 66 -3.46 7.04 -14.89
N ILE A 67 -3.38 5.73 -14.64
CA ILE A 67 -4.54 4.82 -14.65
C ILE A 67 -5.57 5.23 -13.58
N TYR A 68 -5.12 5.51 -12.36
CA TYR A 68 -6.00 5.97 -11.29
C TYR A 68 -6.70 7.28 -11.65
N TRP A 69 -5.96 8.23 -12.23
CA TRP A 69 -6.50 9.50 -12.67
C TRP A 69 -7.58 9.34 -13.75
N LEU A 70 -7.35 8.46 -14.73
CA LEU A 70 -8.37 8.13 -15.74
C LEU A 70 -9.62 7.49 -15.13
N ALA A 71 -9.45 6.54 -14.22
CA ALA A 71 -10.57 5.89 -13.53
C ALA A 71 -11.39 6.89 -12.69
N ASP A 72 -10.73 7.84 -12.05
CA ASP A 72 -11.33 8.90 -11.25
C ASP A 72 -12.09 9.91 -12.12
N ILE A 73 -11.52 10.32 -13.26
CA ILE A 73 -12.21 11.13 -14.27
C ILE A 73 -13.45 10.40 -14.79
N TYR A 74 -13.32 9.14 -15.18
CA TYR A 74 -14.43 8.33 -15.68
C TYR A 74 -15.57 8.26 -14.64
N SER A 75 -15.22 8.02 -13.38
CA SER A 75 -16.19 7.99 -12.28
C SER A 75 -16.88 9.33 -12.07
N ARG A 76 -16.14 10.45 -12.15
CA ARG A 76 -16.72 11.80 -12.08
C ARG A 76 -17.69 12.10 -13.23
N VAL A 77 -17.31 11.75 -14.46
CA VAL A 77 -18.16 11.95 -15.65
C VAL A 77 -19.43 11.11 -15.56
N LYS A 78 -19.31 9.83 -15.20
CA LYS A 78 -20.44 8.94 -14.98
C LYS A 78 -21.40 9.46 -13.89
N ASN A 79 -20.85 9.97 -12.78
CA ASN A 79 -21.65 10.50 -11.69
C ASN A 79 -22.37 11.81 -12.07
N LYS A 80 -21.76 12.65 -12.93
CA LYS A 80 -22.43 13.83 -13.49
C LYS A 80 -23.54 13.47 -14.48
N LEU A 81 -23.37 12.42 -15.28
CA LEU A 81 -24.38 11.96 -16.25
C LEU A 81 -25.57 11.23 -15.61
N LYS A 82 -25.38 10.69 -14.40
CA LYS A 82 -26.44 10.04 -13.61
C LYS A 82 -27.28 11.01 -12.77
N LYS A 83 -26.92 12.29 -12.72
CA LYS A 83 -27.62 13.34 -11.98
C LYS A 83 -28.39 14.21 -12.97
#